data_AF-A0A158BYJ0-F1
#
_entry.id   AF-A0A158BYJ0-F1
#
_cell.length_a   1.000
_cell.length_b   1.000
_cell.length_c   1.000
_cell.angle_alpha   90.00
_cell.angle_beta   90.00
_cell.angle_gamma   90.00
#
_symmetry.space_group_name_H-M   'P 1'
#
loop_
_entity.id
_entity.type
_entity.pdbx_description
1 polymer ?
#
loop_
_entity_poly.entity_id
_entity_poly.type
_entity_poly.pdbx_seq_one_letter_code
_entity_poly.pdbx_strand_id
1 'polypeptide(L)'
;MIAPNATQPDRKRYTYEWYVVLICMLAYVFSFVDRQVLALMIEPIKRDLHLSDTQFSLLHGFAFSLFYAVMGMPLAYLADRFARPRIISIGVALWSVATAACGVSQNFLHMFLARMSVGVGEAALSPGTYSMLADYFPKHKLGRAVAIYSLGSFIGGGIAFLIGGYVIALLKHATTFTLPVVGEVRAWQLTFFIVGLPGLLVALIFMLTVRDPQRKGLVKDSTGEAKRVSTVDALRFIGTHRKTFFCHYLGFSFYAMTLFCLMSWTPRSTCAASGSRPWKQVIR
;
A
#
# COMPACT_ATOMS: atom_id res chain seq x y z
N MET A 1 -41.76 -16.49 43.34
CA MET A 1 -40.33 -16.51 42.96
C MET A 1 -40.21 -15.90 41.57
N ILE A 2 -39.78 -14.64 41.48
CA ILE A 2 -39.60 -13.93 40.21
C ILE A 2 -38.15 -14.17 39.79
N ALA A 3 -37.93 -14.83 38.65
CA ALA A 3 -36.59 -15.05 38.10
C ALA A 3 -35.94 -13.69 37.80
N PRO A 4 -34.67 -13.46 38.17
CA PRO A 4 -33.98 -12.23 37.84
C PRO A 4 -33.83 -12.12 36.33
N ASN A 5 -34.29 -10.98 35.81
CA ASN A 5 -34.20 -10.57 34.41
C ASN A 5 -32.77 -10.80 33.91
N ALA A 6 -32.59 -11.68 32.93
CA ALA A 6 -31.32 -11.84 32.23
C ALA A 6 -30.98 -10.49 31.58
N THR A 7 -29.98 -9.80 32.11
CA THR A 7 -29.42 -8.59 31.50
C THR A 7 -29.04 -8.92 30.06
N GLN A 8 -29.77 -8.37 29.09
CA GLN A 8 -29.41 -8.48 27.67
C GLN A 8 -27.94 -8.05 27.54
N PRO A 9 -27.09 -8.85 26.87
CA PRO A 9 -25.67 -8.50 26.73
C PRO A 9 -25.58 -7.15 26.03
N ASP A 10 -25.02 -6.17 26.74
CA ASP A 10 -24.83 -4.80 26.25
C ASP A 10 -24.21 -4.84 24.85
N ARG A 11 -24.95 -4.34 23.86
CA ARG A 11 -24.63 -4.50 22.44
C ARG A 11 -23.43 -3.62 22.13
N LYS A 12 -22.21 -4.12 22.39
CA LYS A 12 -20.95 -3.38 22.16
C LYS A 12 -21.01 -2.63 20.83
N ARG A 13 -20.94 -1.29 20.92
CA ARG A 13 -20.90 -0.42 19.75
C ARG A 13 -19.48 -0.44 19.19
N TYR A 14 -19.34 -0.94 17.96
CA TYR A 14 -18.05 -1.07 17.26
C TYR A 14 -17.69 0.20 16.44
N THR A 15 -18.19 1.37 16.85
CA THR A 15 -18.11 2.60 16.03
C THR A 15 -16.66 3.03 15.81
N TYR A 16 -15.85 2.96 16.86
CA TYR A 16 -14.43 3.29 16.79
C TYR A 16 -13.65 2.27 15.95
N GLU A 17 -13.95 0.97 16.07
CA GLU A 17 -13.30 -0.08 15.31
C GLU A 17 -13.61 0.02 13.81
N TRP A 18 -14.84 0.42 13.45
CA TRP A 18 -15.19 0.73 12.06
C TRP A 18 -14.49 1.99 11.56
N TYR A 19 -14.32 3.01 12.40
CA TYR A 19 -13.47 4.16 12.06
C TYR A 19 -12.03 3.73 11.77
N VAL A 20 -11.46 2.83 12.58
CA VAL A 20 -10.11 2.26 12.33
C VAL A 20 -10.05 1.51 11.00
N VAL A 21 -11.09 0.73 10.66
CA VAL A 21 -11.16 0.07 9.34
C VAL A 21 -11.15 1.08 8.21
N LEU A 22 -11.92 2.17 8.32
CA LEU A 22 -12.01 3.19 7.28
C LEU A 22 -10.71 3.97 7.11
N ILE A 23 -10.00 4.31 8.19
CA ILE A 23 -8.70 5.00 8.07
C ILE A 23 -7.60 4.06 7.55
N CYS A 24 -7.62 2.77 7.93
CA CYS A 24 -6.76 1.75 7.31
C CYS A 24 -7.06 1.59 5.82
N MET A 25 -8.35 1.56 5.44
CA MET A 25 -8.77 1.51 4.03
C MET A 25 -8.29 2.75 3.28
N LEU A 26 -8.40 3.95 3.88
CA LEU A 26 -7.89 5.18 3.29
C LEU A 26 -6.38 5.13 3.07
N ALA A 27 -5.61 4.68 4.06
CA ALA A 27 -4.17 4.47 3.89
C ALA A 27 -3.86 3.47 2.76
N TYR A 28 -4.69 2.44 2.59
CA TYR A 28 -4.57 1.47 1.51
C TYR A 28 -4.95 2.03 0.13
N VAL A 29 -5.93 2.94 0.07
CA VAL A 29 -6.26 3.72 -1.13
C VAL A 29 -5.03 4.50 -1.57
N PHE A 30 -4.39 5.26 -0.67
CA PHE A 30 -3.18 6.02 -0.98
C PHE A 30 -2.04 5.12 -1.45
N SER A 31 -1.77 4.01 -0.77
CA SER A 31 -0.78 3.02 -1.20
C SER A 31 -1.05 2.52 -2.64
N PHE A 32 -2.30 2.27 -3.01
CA PHE A 32 -2.62 1.86 -4.39
C PHE A 32 -2.53 2.99 -5.40
N VAL A 33 -2.87 4.23 -5.03
CA VAL A 33 -2.67 5.40 -5.89
C VAL A 33 -1.18 5.57 -6.20
N ASP A 34 -0.32 5.51 -5.18
CA ASP A 34 1.14 5.64 -5.28
C ASP A 34 1.76 4.58 -6.19
N ARG A 35 1.25 3.34 -6.16
CA ARG A 35 1.71 2.25 -7.03
C ARG A 35 1.39 2.51 -8.50
N GLN A 36 0.19 3.03 -8.76
CA GLN A 36 -0.30 3.22 -10.13
C GLN A 36 0.21 4.52 -10.76
N VAL A 37 0.50 5.55 -9.95
CA VAL A 37 0.91 6.87 -10.46
C VAL A 37 2.17 6.81 -11.33
N LEU A 38 3.13 5.96 -10.96
CA LEU A 38 4.37 5.80 -11.72
C LEU A 38 4.10 5.22 -13.12
N ALA A 39 3.24 4.20 -13.22
CA ALA A 39 2.87 3.56 -14.48
C ALA A 39 2.15 4.53 -15.44
N LEU A 40 1.34 5.43 -14.89
CA LEU A 40 0.60 6.44 -15.66
C LEU A 40 1.51 7.54 -16.21
N MET A 41 2.65 7.78 -15.57
CA MET A 41 3.61 8.83 -15.92
C MET A 41 4.85 8.29 -16.64
N ILE A 42 4.77 7.09 -17.25
CA ILE A 42 5.91 6.44 -17.91
C ILE A 42 6.59 7.34 -18.96
N GLU A 43 5.83 7.85 -19.91
CA GLU A 43 6.35 8.63 -21.04
C GLU A 43 7.00 9.96 -20.61
N PRO A 44 6.35 10.83 -19.80
CA PRO A 44 6.96 12.07 -19.36
C PRO A 44 8.21 11.84 -18.49
N ILE A 45 8.20 10.83 -17.61
CA ILE A 45 9.37 10.51 -16.78
C ILE A 45 10.53 10.03 -17.64
N LYS A 46 10.29 9.12 -18.59
CA LYS A 46 11.34 8.61 -19.49
C LYS A 46 11.95 9.74 -20.33
N ARG A 47 11.11 10.60 -20.89
CA ARG A 47 11.54 11.74 -21.70
C ARG A 47 12.42 12.71 -20.90
N ASP A 48 12.00 13.02 -19.68
CA ASP A 48 12.59 14.08 -18.87
C ASP A 48 13.85 13.63 -18.11
N LEU A 49 13.92 12.34 -17.74
CA LEU A 49 15.06 11.73 -17.06
C LEU A 49 15.97 10.95 -18.01
N HIS A 50 15.67 10.95 -19.31
CA HIS A 50 16.40 10.21 -20.35
C HIS A 50 16.56 8.71 -20.05
N LEU A 51 15.48 8.06 -19.59
CA LEU A 51 15.51 6.66 -19.17
C LEU A 51 15.24 5.70 -20.33
N SER A 52 15.98 4.58 -20.35
CA SER A 52 15.66 3.45 -21.20
C SER A 52 14.43 2.68 -20.70
N ASP A 53 13.80 1.89 -21.58
CA ASP A 53 12.69 0.99 -21.20
C ASP A 53 13.10 0.01 -20.10
N THR A 54 14.34 -0.49 -20.14
CA THR A 54 14.89 -1.37 -19.11
C THR A 54 15.01 -0.66 -17.77
N GLN A 55 15.54 0.57 -17.75
CA GLN A 55 15.62 1.37 -16.53
C GLN A 55 14.24 1.66 -15.95
N PHE A 56 13.29 2.06 -16.79
CA PHE A 56 11.93 2.28 -16.31
C PHE A 56 11.29 1.01 -15.74
N SER A 57 11.49 -0.14 -16.40
CA SER A 57 10.99 -1.43 -15.91
C SER A 57 11.58 -1.81 -14.55
N LEU A 58 12.87 -1.51 -14.32
CA LEU A 58 13.52 -1.69 -13.02
C LEU A 58 12.91 -0.76 -11.95
N LEU A 59 12.60 0.49 -12.28
CA LEU A 59 11.93 1.41 -11.35
C LEU A 59 10.51 0.97 -10.98
N HIS A 60 9.75 0.52 -11.99
CA HIS A 60 8.35 0.16 -11.82
C HIS A 60 8.20 -1.16 -11.06
N GLY A 61 8.90 -2.21 -11.50
CA GLY A 61 8.77 -3.54 -10.91
C GLY A 61 9.75 -3.79 -9.76
N PHE A 62 11.04 -3.76 -10.08
CA PHE A 62 12.10 -4.28 -9.20
C PHE A 62 12.31 -3.43 -7.95
N ALA A 63 12.47 -2.11 -8.11
CA ALA A 63 12.78 -1.18 -7.02
C ALA A 63 11.71 -1.21 -5.91
N PHE A 64 10.43 -1.33 -6.29
CA PHE A 64 9.34 -1.46 -5.34
C PHE A 64 9.24 -2.88 -4.76
N SER A 65 9.12 -3.89 -5.63
CA SER A 65 8.70 -5.24 -5.22
C SER A 65 9.74 -5.95 -4.37
N LEU A 66 11.03 -5.81 -4.69
CA LEU A 66 12.10 -6.46 -3.93
C LEU A 66 12.16 -5.92 -2.50
N PHE A 67 12.16 -4.60 -2.36
CA PHE A 67 12.29 -3.95 -1.05
C PHE A 67 11.01 -4.08 -0.22
N TYR A 68 9.84 -4.06 -0.85
CA TYR A 68 8.57 -4.39 -0.19
C TYR A 68 8.58 -5.82 0.37
N ALA A 69 9.04 -6.80 -0.42
CA ALA A 69 9.09 -8.20 -0.01
C ALA A 69 10.12 -8.45 1.10
N VAL A 70 11.32 -7.89 0.96
CA VAL A 70 12.42 -8.08 1.92
C VAL A 70 12.10 -7.37 3.23
N MET A 71 11.64 -6.12 3.19
CA MET A 71 11.35 -5.32 4.39
C MET A 71 10.04 -5.70 5.07
N GLY A 72 9.13 -6.38 4.37
CA GLY A 72 7.90 -6.90 4.95
C GLY A 72 8.15 -7.82 6.15
N MET A 73 9.19 -8.66 6.11
CA MET A 73 9.54 -9.56 7.22
C MET A 73 10.06 -8.80 8.46
N PRO A 74 11.09 -7.95 8.38
CA PRO A 74 11.52 -7.11 9.49
C PRO A 74 10.40 -6.22 10.06
N LEU A 75 9.58 -5.60 9.19
CA LEU A 75 8.51 -4.71 9.63
C LEU A 75 7.36 -5.48 10.29
N ALA A 76 7.02 -6.68 9.82
CA ALA A 76 6.08 -7.56 10.51
C ALA A 76 6.60 -7.95 11.91
N TYR A 77 7.88 -8.30 12.00
CA TYR A 77 8.52 -8.58 13.29
C TYR A 77 8.52 -7.37 14.24
N LEU A 78 8.75 -6.16 13.72
CA LEU A 78 8.64 -4.93 14.50
C LEU A 78 7.20 -4.68 14.95
N ALA A 79 6.21 -4.89 14.08
CA ALA A 79 4.79 -4.78 14.42
C ALA A 79 4.37 -5.77 15.52
N ASP A 80 5.01 -6.94 15.58
CA ASP A 80 4.81 -7.94 16.64
C ASP A 80 5.49 -7.55 17.97
N ARG A 81 6.31 -6.51 18.04
CA ARG A 81 7.01 -6.10 19.29
C ARG A 81 6.64 -4.71 19.77
N PHE A 82 6.36 -3.82 18.83
CA PHE A 82 6.04 -2.43 19.10
C PHE A 82 4.56 -2.16 18.87
N ALA A 83 4.14 -0.94 19.18
CA ALA A 83 2.77 -0.51 18.96
C ALA A 83 2.49 -0.49 17.44
N ARG A 84 1.56 -1.35 16.99
CA ARG A 84 1.24 -1.50 15.55
C ARG A 84 0.85 -0.18 14.89
N PRO A 85 0.07 0.72 15.56
CA PRO A 85 -0.27 1.98 14.93
C PRO A 85 0.93 2.90 14.69
N ARG A 86 1.96 2.84 15.54
CA ARG A 86 3.20 3.62 15.36
C ARG A 86 3.99 3.12 14.16
N ILE A 87 4.12 1.81 14.00
CA ILE A 87 4.83 1.22 12.86
C ILE A 87 4.10 1.55 11.55
N ILE A 88 2.77 1.44 11.52
CA ILE A 88 1.95 1.80 10.35
C ILE A 88 2.09 3.29 10.03
N SER A 89 1.90 4.19 11.00
CA SER A 89 1.98 5.64 10.76
C SER A 89 3.36 6.10 10.29
N ILE A 90 4.44 5.55 10.86
CA ILE A 90 5.81 5.82 10.39
C ILE A 90 6.00 5.30 8.96
N GLY A 91 5.47 4.12 8.64
CA GLY A 91 5.47 3.58 7.28
C GLY A 91 4.72 4.50 6.30
N VAL A 92 3.52 4.95 6.67
CA VAL A 92 2.69 5.91 5.91
C VAL A 92 3.46 7.19 5.65
N ALA A 93 4.05 7.77 6.69
CA ALA A 93 4.84 8.98 6.57
C ALA A 93 6.05 8.77 5.65
N LEU A 94 6.79 7.67 5.84
CA LEU A 94 7.97 7.35 5.03
C LEU A 94 7.63 7.21 3.56
N TRP A 95 6.61 6.42 3.20
CA TRP A 95 6.25 6.27 1.78
C TRP A 95 5.71 7.57 1.21
N SER A 96 4.97 8.36 1.99
CA SER A 96 4.41 9.65 1.54
C SER A 96 5.50 10.66 1.21
N VAL A 97 6.52 10.78 2.08
CA VAL A 97 7.71 11.61 1.82
C VAL A 97 8.47 11.06 0.62
N ALA A 98 8.67 9.75 0.53
CA ALA A 98 9.38 9.13 -0.57
C ALA A 98 8.65 9.30 -1.92
N THR A 99 7.33 9.22 -1.93
CA THR A 99 6.49 9.52 -3.10
C THR A 99 6.64 10.98 -3.51
N ALA A 100 6.62 11.93 -2.57
CA ALA A 100 6.92 13.33 -2.88
C ALA A 100 8.37 13.52 -3.38
N ALA A 101 9.33 12.74 -2.86
CA ALA A 101 10.73 12.76 -3.30
C ALA A 101 10.91 12.25 -4.75
N CYS A 102 10.02 11.38 -5.24
CA CYS A 102 9.96 11.05 -6.68
C CYS A 102 9.70 12.30 -7.53
N GLY A 103 8.91 13.25 -7.03
CA GLY A 103 8.61 14.52 -7.70
C GLY A 103 9.83 15.42 -7.90
N VAL A 104 10.80 15.40 -6.98
CA VAL A 104 12.06 16.18 -7.11
C VAL A 104 13.18 15.41 -7.82
N SER A 105 12.93 14.18 -8.25
CA SER A 105 13.98 13.33 -8.82
C SER A 105 14.45 13.88 -10.18
N GLN A 106 15.77 13.95 -10.34
CA GLN A 106 16.45 14.52 -11.52
C GLN A 106 17.20 13.48 -12.36
N ASN A 107 17.32 12.25 -11.86
CA ASN A 107 17.99 11.15 -12.56
C ASN A 107 17.42 9.81 -12.12
N PHE A 108 17.86 8.75 -12.79
CA PHE A 108 17.48 7.37 -12.48
C PHE A 108 17.71 7.00 -11.01
N LEU A 109 18.87 7.33 -10.44
CA LEU A 109 19.26 6.90 -9.11
C LEU A 109 18.39 7.55 -8.03
N HIS A 110 18.09 8.85 -8.15
CA HIS A 110 17.19 9.55 -7.23
C HIS A 110 15.80 8.89 -7.22
N MET A 111 15.25 8.64 -8.41
CA MET A 111 13.96 7.99 -8.56
C MET A 111 13.99 6.55 -8.03
N PHE A 112 15.08 5.82 -8.27
CA PHE A 112 15.26 4.44 -7.82
C PHE A 112 15.26 4.34 -6.30
N LEU A 113 16.07 5.18 -5.63
CA LEU A 113 16.12 5.23 -4.18
C LEU A 113 14.79 5.67 -3.57
N ALA A 114 14.12 6.68 -4.14
CA ALA A 114 12.80 7.10 -3.71
C ALA A 114 11.78 5.96 -3.82
N ARG A 115 11.75 5.23 -4.95
CA ARG A 115 10.85 4.08 -5.14
C ARG A 115 11.16 2.91 -4.21
N MET A 116 12.43 2.68 -3.90
CA MET A 116 12.82 1.71 -2.87
C MET A 116 12.23 2.10 -1.52
N SER A 117 12.39 3.36 -1.10
CA SER A 117 11.86 3.87 0.16
C SER A 117 10.33 3.79 0.24
N VAL A 118 9.62 4.02 -0.88
CA VAL A 118 8.17 3.77 -0.96
C VAL A 118 7.85 2.31 -0.67
N GLY A 119 8.56 1.37 -1.31
CA GLY A 119 8.40 -0.07 -1.05
C GLY A 119 8.64 -0.46 0.41
N VAL A 120 9.65 0.12 1.05
CA VAL A 120 9.93 -0.08 2.48
C VAL A 120 8.77 0.42 3.36
N GLY A 121 8.31 1.65 3.13
CA GLY A 121 7.23 2.23 3.93
C GLY A 121 5.92 1.47 3.81
N GLU A 122 5.53 1.13 2.58
CA GLU A 122 4.26 0.44 2.32
C GLU A 122 4.20 -0.98 2.92
N ALA A 123 5.35 -1.64 3.09
CA ALA A 123 5.43 -2.99 3.64
C ALA A 123 4.94 -3.08 5.10
N ALA A 124 4.88 -1.96 5.83
CA ALA A 124 4.38 -1.90 7.20
C ALA A 124 2.85 -1.95 7.32
N LEU A 125 2.11 -1.55 6.27
CA LEU A 125 0.67 -1.28 6.37
C LEU A 125 -0.16 -2.55 6.59
N SER A 126 -0.05 -3.52 5.68
CA SER A 126 -0.94 -4.69 5.65
C SER A 126 -0.75 -5.63 6.84
N PRO A 127 0.47 -6.05 7.23
CA PRO A 127 0.65 -6.95 8.37
C PRO A 127 0.11 -6.36 9.67
N GLY A 128 0.43 -5.08 9.93
CA GLY A 128 -0.05 -4.36 11.11
C GLY A 128 -1.57 -4.22 11.12
N THR A 129 -2.18 -3.89 9.97
CA THR A 129 -3.63 -3.75 9.84
C THR A 129 -4.34 -5.07 10.09
N TYR A 130 -3.93 -6.18 9.44
CA TYR A 130 -4.58 -7.48 9.66
C TYR A 130 -4.49 -7.93 11.12
N SER A 131 -3.33 -7.73 11.74
CA SER A 131 -3.11 -8.02 13.16
C SER A 131 -4.02 -7.19 14.07
N MET A 132 -4.14 -5.88 13.82
CA MET A 132 -5.04 -5.01 14.57
C MET A 132 -6.52 -5.36 14.38
N LEU A 133 -6.95 -5.63 13.15
CA LEU A 133 -8.35 -5.96 12.86
C LEU A 133 -8.76 -7.29 13.52
N ALA A 134 -7.86 -8.27 13.56
CA ALA A 134 -8.08 -9.53 14.27
C ALA A 134 -8.29 -9.34 15.78
N ASP A 135 -7.62 -8.35 16.38
CA ASP A 135 -7.80 -8.01 17.79
C ASP A 135 -9.04 -7.14 18.05
N TYR A 136 -9.39 -6.22 17.13
CA TYR A 136 -10.55 -5.35 17.27
C TYR A 136 -11.87 -6.12 17.12
N PHE A 137 -11.98 -7.00 16.13
CA PHE A 137 -13.24 -7.62 15.77
C PHE A 137 -13.34 -9.07 16.25
N PRO A 138 -14.53 -9.53 16.66
CA PRO A 138 -14.80 -10.95 16.81
C PRO A 138 -14.77 -11.67 15.45
N LYS A 139 -14.49 -12.99 15.45
CA LYS A 139 -14.34 -13.81 14.23
C LYS A 139 -15.47 -13.62 13.20
N HIS A 140 -16.72 -13.48 13.64
CA HIS A 140 -17.89 -13.31 12.76
C HIS A 140 -17.96 -11.94 12.04
N LYS A 141 -17.22 -10.92 12.50
CA LYS A 141 -17.14 -9.59 11.85
C LYS A 141 -15.81 -9.35 11.14
N LEU A 142 -14.77 -10.10 11.50
CA LEU A 142 -13.43 -9.93 10.95
C LEU A 142 -13.41 -10.01 9.41
N GLY A 143 -14.13 -10.96 8.82
CA GLY A 143 -14.22 -11.09 7.36
C GLY A 143 -14.76 -9.83 6.68
N ARG A 144 -15.76 -9.16 7.29
CA ARG A 144 -16.33 -7.91 6.76
C ARG A 144 -15.36 -6.74 6.93
N ALA A 145 -14.66 -6.66 8.06
CA ALA A 145 -13.63 -5.64 8.29
C ALA A 145 -12.49 -5.75 7.26
N VAL A 146 -12.01 -6.97 7.03
CA VAL A 146 -11.00 -7.27 6.01
C VAL A 146 -11.51 -6.96 4.60
N ALA A 147 -12.77 -7.30 4.28
CA ALA A 147 -13.34 -6.99 2.97
C ALA A 147 -13.41 -5.47 2.72
N ILE A 148 -13.85 -4.68 3.70
CA ILE A 148 -13.90 -3.21 3.57
C ILE A 148 -12.49 -2.64 3.43
N TYR A 149 -11.53 -3.10 4.22
CA TYR A 149 -10.12 -2.72 4.04
C TYR A 149 -9.64 -3.02 2.62
N SER A 150 -9.92 -4.22 2.10
CA SER A 150 -9.53 -4.64 0.75
C SER A 150 -10.19 -3.84 -0.37
N LEU A 151 -11.35 -3.20 -0.14
CA LEU A 151 -11.94 -2.29 -1.14
C LEU A 151 -11.01 -1.10 -1.44
N GLY A 152 -10.12 -0.76 -0.51
CA GLY A 152 -9.16 0.33 -0.69
C GLY A 152 -8.27 0.15 -1.93
N SER A 153 -7.90 -1.07 -2.31
CA SER A 153 -7.08 -1.28 -3.50
C SER A 153 -7.82 -0.95 -4.80
N PHE A 154 -9.10 -1.32 -4.89
CA PHE A 154 -9.94 -1.06 -6.06
C PHE A 154 -10.27 0.43 -6.17
N ILE A 155 -10.64 1.06 -5.06
CA ILE A 155 -10.90 2.50 -5.00
C ILE A 155 -9.64 3.28 -5.34
N GLY A 156 -8.49 2.92 -4.76
CA GLY A 156 -7.20 3.53 -5.05
C GLY A 156 -6.79 3.39 -6.51
N GLY A 157 -6.96 2.20 -7.10
CA GLY A 157 -6.74 1.99 -8.53
C GLY A 157 -7.61 2.91 -9.40
N GLY A 158 -8.91 3.03 -9.08
CA GLY A 158 -9.83 3.92 -9.79
C GLY A 158 -9.46 5.40 -9.67
N ILE A 159 -9.14 5.86 -8.46
CA ILE A 159 -8.70 7.23 -8.20
C ILE A 159 -7.39 7.53 -8.94
N ALA A 160 -6.45 6.58 -8.99
CA ALA A 160 -5.19 6.76 -9.70
C ALA A 160 -5.42 7.06 -11.19
N PHE A 161 -6.34 6.35 -11.85
CA PHE A 161 -6.67 6.61 -13.24
C PHE A 161 -7.29 7.99 -13.45
N LEU A 162 -8.15 8.44 -12.53
CA LEU A 162 -8.72 9.80 -12.57
C LEU A 162 -7.62 10.87 -12.43
N ILE A 163 -6.71 10.70 -11.47
CA ILE A 163 -5.56 11.59 -11.27
C ILE A 163 -4.67 11.60 -12.51
N GLY A 164 -4.32 10.42 -13.06
CA GLY A 164 -3.52 10.32 -14.26
C GLY A 164 -4.15 11.01 -15.47
N GLY A 165 -5.45 10.83 -15.67
CA GLY A 165 -6.20 11.52 -16.73
C GLY A 165 -6.19 13.04 -16.57
N TYR A 166 -6.40 13.54 -15.36
CA TYR A 166 -6.33 14.96 -15.04
C TYR A 166 -4.93 15.55 -15.30
N VAL A 167 -3.88 14.84 -14.90
CA VAL A 167 -2.49 15.25 -15.12
C VAL A 167 -2.14 15.27 -16.61
N ILE A 168 -2.57 14.27 -17.37
CA ILE A 168 -2.37 14.25 -18.83
C ILE A 168 -3.09 15.44 -19.49
N ALA A 169 -4.27 15.81 -19.01
CA ALA A 169 -4.95 17.02 -19.47
C ALA A 169 -4.16 18.29 -19.10
N LEU A 170 -3.61 18.38 -17.89
CA LEU A 170 -2.75 19.49 -17.48
C LEU A 170 -1.47 19.59 -18.33
N LEU A 171 -0.81 18.47 -18.63
CA LEU A 171 0.40 18.43 -19.48
C LEU A 171 0.19 19.04 -20.87
N LYS A 172 -1.06 19.04 -21.38
CA LYS A 172 -1.39 19.68 -22.66
C LYS A 172 -1.46 21.21 -22.56
N HIS A 173 -1.81 21.75 -21.40
CA HIS A 173 -2.09 23.17 -21.22
C HIS A 173 -1.01 23.93 -20.44
N ALA A 174 -0.26 23.26 -19.58
CA ALA A 174 0.79 23.83 -18.75
C ALA A 174 1.99 22.87 -18.66
N THR A 175 3.16 23.35 -19.07
CA THR A 175 4.39 22.54 -19.10
C THR A 175 5.18 22.59 -17.80
N THR A 176 5.07 23.70 -17.05
CA THR A 176 5.77 23.96 -15.79
C THR A 176 4.87 24.71 -14.80
N PHE A 177 5.04 24.42 -13.52
CA PHE A 177 4.35 25.04 -12.40
C PHE A 177 5.41 25.51 -11.40
N THR A 178 5.25 26.71 -10.86
CA THR A 178 6.20 27.22 -9.86
C THR A 178 5.66 26.92 -8.46
N LEU A 179 6.35 26.05 -7.73
CA LEU A 179 6.07 25.80 -6.32
C LEU A 179 6.96 26.69 -5.44
N PRO A 180 6.43 27.27 -4.34
CA PRO A 180 7.14 28.25 -3.53
C PRO A 180 8.43 27.70 -2.87
N VAL A 181 8.52 26.39 -2.65
CA VAL A 181 9.67 25.75 -1.97
C VAL A 181 10.57 24.98 -2.93
N VAL A 182 10.00 24.36 -3.97
CA VAL A 182 10.71 23.43 -4.87
C VAL A 182 11.17 24.12 -6.15
N GLY A 183 10.61 25.29 -6.48
CA GLY A 183 10.87 25.99 -7.74
C GLY A 183 9.99 25.45 -8.88
N GLU A 184 10.51 25.51 -10.10
CA GLU A 184 9.78 25.04 -11.29
C GLU A 184 9.70 23.51 -11.32
N VAL A 185 8.48 23.01 -11.37
CA VAL A 185 8.16 21.58 -11.47
C VAL A 185 7.30 21.30 -12.69
N ARG A 186 7.56 20.17 -13.33
CA ARG A 186 6.76 19.69 -14.47
C ARG A 186 5.48 19.03 -13.96
N ALA A 187 4.46 18.90 -14.80
CA ALA A 187 3.18 18.38 -14.33
C ALA A 187 3.26 16.95 -13.75
N TRP A 188 4.15 16.09 -14.27
CA TRP A 188 4.35 14.75 -13.69
C TRP A 188 4.98 14.81 -12.29
N GLN A 189 5.87 15.78 -12.04
CA GLN A 189 6.46 16.02 -10.73
C GLN A 189 5.40 16.53 -9.75
N LEU A 190 4.53 17.44 -10.22
CA LEU A 190 3.37 17.92 -9.46
C LEU A 190 2.47 16.77 -9.00
N THR A 191 2.24 15.77 -9.85
CA THR A 191 1.43 14.59 -9.49
C THR A 191 1.97 13.88 -8.26
N PHE A 192 3.29 13.69 -8.17
CA PHE A 192 3.91 13.03 -7.02
C PHE A 192 3.72 13.82 -5.72
N PHE A 193 3.68 15.15 -5.78
CA PHE A 193 3.35 15.98 -4.61
C PHE A 193 1.86 15.89 -4.24
N ILE A 194 0.96 15.98 -5.23
CA ILE A 194 -0.50 15.90 -5.02
C ILE A 194 -0.88 14.55 -4.41
N VAL A 195 -0.21 13.48 -4.83
CA VAL A 195 -0.48 12.13 -4.36
C VAL A 195 0.22 11.84 -3.03
N GLY A 196 1.50 12.20 -2.90
CA GLY A 196 2.30 11.87 -1.72
C GLY A 196 2.00 12.72 -0.49
N LEU A 197 1.86 14.04 -0.63
CA LEU A 197 1.76 14.95 0.54
C LEU A 197 0.50 14.73 1.39
N PRO A 198 -0.70 14.49 0.83
CA PRO A 198 -1.88 14.20 1.66
C PRO A 198 -1.74 12.93 2.49
N GLY A 199 -0.88 11.99 2.08
CA GLY A 199 -0.54 10.81 2.86
C GLY A 199 0.11 11.13 4.21
N LEU A 200 0.83 12.26 4.33
CA LEU A 200 1.37 12.73 5.62
C LEU A 200 0.27 13.13 6.60
N LEU A 201 -0.80 13.73 6.09
CA LEU A 201 -1.97 14.05 6.90
C LEU A 201 -2.65 12.77 7.38
N VAL A 202 -2.77 11.76 6.51
CA VAL A 202 -3.28 10.43 6.89
C VAL A 202 -2.40 9.79 7.96
N ALA A 203 -1.07 9.83 7.80
CA ALA A 203 -0.12 9.33 8.79
C ALA A 203 -0.29 10.00 10.16
N LEU A 204 -0.42 11.34 10.17
CA LEU A 204 -0.61 12.12 11.39
C LEU A 204 -1.94 11.80 12.07
N ILE A 205 -3.05 11.81 11.32
CA ILE A 205 -4.37 11.45 11.86
C ILE A 205 -4.31 10.04 12.43
N PHE A 206 -3.74 9.09 11.68
CA PHE A 206 -3.62 7.70 12.12
C PHE A 206 -2.82 7.58 13.41
N MET A 207 -1.69 8.28 13.52
CA MET A 207 -0.84 8.28 14.72
C MET A 207 -1.56 8.85 15.95
N LEU A 208 -2.39 9.87 15.77
CA LEU A 208 -3.07 10.57 16.87
C LEU A 208 -4.38 9.89 17.28
N THR A 209 -5.12 9.27 16.36
CA THR A 209 -6.46 8.74 16.63
C THR A 209 -6.50 7.24 16.84
N VAL A 210 -5.56 6.48 16.25
CA VAL A 210 -5.60 5.01 16.27
C VAL A 210 -4.79 4.44 17.42
N ARG A 211 -5.52 3.83 18.36
CA ARG A 211 -4.98 3.11 19.52
C ARG A 211 -4.59 1.68 19.15
N ASP A 212 -3.62 1.10 19.84
CA ASP A 212 -3.28 -0.31 19.65
C ASP A 212 -4.25 -1.17 20.47
N PRO A 213 -5.04 -2.08 19.88
CA PRO A 213 -5.91 -2.96 20.65
C PRO A 213 -5.08 -3.95 21.49
N GLN A 214 -5.65 -4.40 22.61
CA GLN A 214 -5.02 -5.48 23.38
C GLN A 214 -4.96 -6.75 22.54
N ARG A 215 -3.75 -7.34 22.50
CA ARG A 215 -3.47 -8.53 21.71
C ARG A 215 -4.17 -9.76 22.28
N LYS A 216 -4.98 -10.42 21.46
CA LYS A 216 -5.75 -11.61 21.83
C LYS A 216 -5.01 -12.87 21.39
N GLY A 217 -5.25 -13.98 22.10
CA GLY A 217 -4.75 -15.30 21.70
C GLY A 217 -3.25 -15.51 21.85
N LEU A 218 -2.56 -14.67 22.63
CA LEU A 218 -1.15 -14.88 22.97
C LEU A 218 -1.01 -16.14 23.84
N VAL A 219 -0.18 -17.09 23.40
CA VAL A 219 0.19 -18.26 24.21
C VAL A 219 1.01 -17.75 25.39
N LYS A 220 0.55 -18.03 26.61
CA LYS A 220 1.30 -17.71 27.81
C LYS A 220 2.33 -18.80 28.09
N ASP A 221 3.51 -18.41 28.54
CA ASP A 221 4.53 -19.34 29.04
C ASP A 221 4.16 -19.85 30.45
N SER A 222 5.01 -20.69 31.02
CA SER A 222 4.82 -21.24 32.38
C SER A 222 4.88 -20.18 33.48
N THR A 223 5.36 -18.96 33.20
CA THR A 223 5.37 -17.83 34.14
C THR A 223 4.17 -16.90 33.95
N GLY A 224 3.28 -17.18 32.99
CA GLY A 224 2.07 -16.41 32.72
C GLY A 224 2.28 -15.19 31.82
N GLU A 225 3.51 -14.99 31.31
CA GLU A 225 3.84 -13.95 30.35
C GLU A 225 3.57 -14.41 28.91
N ALA A 226 3.35 -13.46 27.99
CA ALA A 226 3.14 -13.80 26.59
C ALA A 226 4.43 -14.37 25.97
N LYS A 227 4.41 -15.64 25.56
CA LYS A 227 5.53 -16.30 24.89
C LYS A 227 5.83 -15.60 23.57
N ARG A 228 6.97 -14.90 23.50
CA ARG A 228 7.43 -14.26 22.27
C ARG A 228 7.99 -15.32 21.32
N VAL A 229 7.44 -15.40 20.11
CA VAL A 229 7.97 -16.31 19.09
C VAL A 229 9.33 -15.78 18.61
N SER A 230 10.36 -16.62 18.63
CA SER A 230 11.68 -16.28 18.11
C SER A 230 11.69 -16.34 16.58
N THR A 231 12.45 -15.46 15.93
CA THR A 231 12.65 -15.50 14.46
C THR A 231 13.29 -16.81 14.03
N VAL A 232 14.15 -17.39 14.87
CA VAL A 232 14.78 -18.69 14.63
C VAL A 232 13.75 -19.81 14.63
N ASP A 233 12.79 -19.77 15.56
CA ASP A 233 11.73 -20.78 15.64
C ASP A 233 10.78 -20.67 14.44
N ALA A 234 10.46 -19.46 14.00
CA ALA A 234 9.67 -19.22 12.78
C ALA A 234 10.38 -19.75 11.53
N LEU A 235 11.69 -19.46 11.36
CA LEU A 235 12.49 -19.98 10.24
C LEU A 235 12.61 -21.50 10.28
N ARG A 236 12.81 -22.08 11.46
CA ARG A 236 12.83 -23.53 11.66
C ARG A 236 11.50 -24.14 11.25
N PHE A 237 10.38 -23.56 11.66
CA PHE A 237 9.04 -24.03 11.30
C PHE A 237 8.80 -24.01 9.78
N ILE A 238 9.21 -22.92 9.10
CA ILE A 238 9.16 -22.83 7.63
C ILE A 238 10.03 -23.91 6.99
N GLY A 239 11.23 -24.14 7.52
CA GLY A 239 12.14 -25.20 7.06
C GLY A 239 11.54 -26.60 7.21
N THR A 240 10.91 -26.90 8.35
CA THR A 240 10.23 -28.17 8.61
C THR A 240 9.07 -28.40 7.63
N HIS A 241 8.33 -27.33 7.29
CA HIS A 241 7.18 -27.39 6.38
C HIS A 241 7.50 -26.89 4.96
N ARG A 242 8.77 -26.99 4.54
CA ARG A 242 9.26 -26.37 3.28
C ARG A 242 8.45 -26.75 2.05
N LYS A 243 7.93 -27.99 1.96
CA LYS A 243 7.13 -28.44 0.82
C LYS A 243 5.83 -27.66 0.71
N THR A 244 5.12 -27.50 1.83
CA THR A 244 3.85 -26.75 1.88
C THR A 244 4.08 -25.29 1.54
N PHE A 245 5.06 -24.65 2.16
CA PHE A 245 5.39 -23.25 1.88
C PHE A 245 5.86 -23.05 0.44
N PHE A 246 6.72 -23.93 -0.07
CA PHE A 246 7.19 -23.86 -1.45
C PHE A 246 6.04 -23.97 -2.45
N CYS A 247 5.18 -25.00 -2.34
CA CYS A 247 4.02 -25.15 -3.21
C CYS A 247 3.06 -23.96 -3.11
N HIS A 248 2.85 -23.44 -1.89
CA HIS A 248 1.97 -22.28 -1.68
C HIS A 248 2.53 -21.00 -2.31
N TYR A 249 3.80 -20.68 -2.06
CA TYR A 249 4.45 -19.51 -2.66
C TYR A 249 4.58 -19.63 -4.17
N LEU A 250 4.90 -20.82 -4.69
CA LEU A 250 4.97 -21.05 -6.13
C LEU A 250 3.60 -20.87 -6.78
N GLY A 251 2.56 -21.48 -6.22
CA GLY A 251 1.18 -21.34 -6.70
C GLY A 251 0.69 -19.89 -6.65
N PHE A 252 0.94 -19.19 -5.54
CA PHE A 252 0.58 -17.77 -5.40
C PHE A 252 1.36 -16.88 -6.37
N SER A 253 2.62 -17.21 -6.66
CA SER A 253 3.44 -16.48 -7.64
C SER A 253 2.87 -16.62 -9.06
N PHE A 254 2.48 -17.84 -9.47
CA PHE A 254 1.81 -18.05 -10.76
C PHE A 254 0.46 -17.33 -10.84
N TYR A 255 -0.32 -17.38 -9.76
CA TYR A 255 -1.59 -16.65 -9.65
C TYR A 255 -1.38 -15.13 -9.79
N ALA A 256 -0.44 -14.56 -9.03
CA ALA A 256 -0.11 -13.14 -9.07
C ALA A 256 0.42 -12.72 -10.45
N MET A 257 1.32 -13.52 -11.05
CA MET A 257 1.85 -13.27 -12.39
C MET A 257 0.72 -13.24 -13.43
N THR A 258 -0.23 -14.16 -13.34
CA THR A 258 -1.41 -14.19 -14.22
C THR A 258 -2.26 -12.93 -14.05
N LEU A 259 -2.53 -12.52 -12.81
CA LEU A 259 -3.28 -11.29 -12.50
C LEU A 259 -2.61 -10.03 -13.05
N PHE A 260 -1.30 -9.86 -12.81
CA PHE A 260 -0.55 -8.68 -13.27
C PHE A 260 -0.39 -8.65 -14.79
N CYS A 261 -0.18 -9.81 -15.44
CA CYS A 261 -0.18 -9.92 -16.89
C CYS A 261 -1.54 -9.52 -17.47
N LEU A 262 -2.64 -10.03 -16.92
CA LEU A 262 -3.98 -9.65 -17.37
C LEU A 262 -4.21 -8.15 -17.19
N MET A 263 -3.95 -7.58 -16.01
CA MET A 263 -4.12 -6.14 -15.77
C MET A 263 -3.29 -5.26 -16.72
N SER A 264 -2.03 -5.64 -17.00
CA SER A 264 -1.15 -4.84 -17.85
C SER A 264 -1.53 -4.90 -19.33
N TRP A 265 -2.05 -6.03 -19.80
CA TRP A 265 -2.32 -6.27 -21.22
C TRP A 265 -3.78 -6.08 -21.62
N THR A 266 -4.74 -6.12 -20.68
CA THR A 266 -6.18 -5.97 -20.98
C THR A 266 -6.52 -4.70 -21.77
N PRO A 267 -5.98 -3.50 -21.46
CA PRO A 267 -6.27 -2.30 -22.25
C PRO A 267 -5.78 -2.40 -23.71
N ARG A 268 -4.68 -3.13 -23.94
CA ARG A 268 -4.11 -3.32 -25.28
C ARG A 268 -4.93 -4.31 -26.10
N SER A 269 -5.38 -5.40 -25.50
CA SER A 269 -6.20 -6.41 -26.19
C SER A 269 -7.61 -5.90 -26.53
N THR A 270 -8.23 -5.08 -25.67
CA THR A 270 -9.55 -4.49 -25.96
C THR A 270 -9.48 -3.40 -27.03
N CYS A 271 -8.43 -2.56 -27.05
CA CYS A 271 -8.21 -1.60 -28.14
C CYS A 271 -7.89 -2.30 -29.48
N ALA A 272 -7.11 -3.38 -29.44
CA ALA A 272 -6.80 -4.17 -30.63
C ALA A 272 -8.03 -4.88 -31.20
N ALA A 273 -8.91 -5.42 -30.35
CA ALA A 273 -10.13 -6.10 -30.77
C ALA A 273 -11.24 -5.15 -31.25
N SER A 274 -11.32 -3.94 -30.70
CA SER A 274 -12.32 -2.92 -31.11
C SER A 274 -11.90 -2.08 -32.32
N GLY A 275 -10.69 -2.28 -32.86
CA GLY A 275 -10.14 -1.46 -33.96
C GLY A 275 -9.87 0.01 -33.58
N SER A 276 -10.19 0.42 -32.36
CA SER A 276 -9.97 1.78 -31.87
C SER A 276 -8.50 1.95 -31.49
N ARG A 277 -7.77 2.78 -32.25
CA ARG A 277 -6.40 3.21 -31.89
C ARG A 277 -6.50 4.57 -31.18
N PRO A 278 -6.61 4.62 -29.84
CA PRO A 278 -6.75 5.89 -29.12
C PRO A 278 -5.58 6.86 -29.37
N TRP A 279 -4.40 6.33 -29.68
CA TRP A 279 -3.18 7.12 -29.94
C TRP A 279 -3.21 7.94 -31.24
N LYS A 280 -4.10 7.65 -32.20
CA LYS A 280 -4.21 8.45 -33.43
C LYS A 280 -5.05 9.73 -33.26
N GLN A 281 -5.81 9.87 -32.17
CA GLN A 281 -6.68 11.03 -31.94
C GLN A 281 -6.12 12.06 -30.97
N VAL A 282 -4.99 11.77 -30.29
CA VAL A 282 -4.37 12.69 -29.33
C VAL A 282 -3.20 13.49 -29.94
N ILE A 283 -2.77 13.15 -31.16
CA ILE A 283 -1.70 13.85 -31.90
C ILE A 283 -2.26 14.40 -33.24
N ARG A 284 -3.29 15.25 -33.14
CA ARG A 284 -3.63 16.23 -34.16
C ARG A 284 -3.79 17.58 -33.51
#